data_AF-A0A812PSW3-F1
#
_entry.id   AF-A0A812PSW3-F1
#
_cell.length_a   1.000
_cell.length_b   1.000
_cell.length_c   1.000
_cell.angle_alpha   90.00
_cell.angle_beta   90.00
_cell.angle_gamma   90.00
#
_symmetry.space_group_name_H-M   'P 1'
#
loop_
_entity.id
_entity.type
_entity.pdbx_description
1 polymer ?
#
loop_
_entity_poly.entity_id
_entity_poly.type
_entity_poly.pdbx_seq_one_letter_code
_entity_poly.pdbx_strand_id
1 'polypeptide(L)'
;MAVSDEDKRAAVALANSDLQYVLQEAGADLSTQYAVCSLHTTIRRFQAIADTRSEARQAAARDFGCSSDTAAGRQQQAAVVAAWELAKEVSAKEVELRAESKVLGQPRVLQVQERQAMLAAVTAVHGRLNEGETPSAEYLALKAE
;
A
#
# COMPACT_ATOMS: atom_id res chain seq x y z
N MET A 1 -14.43 15.19 -18.06
CA MET A 1 -15.29 14.06 -17.64
C MET A 1 -14.89 13.69 -16.22
N ALA A 2 -15.82 13.58 -15.28
CA ALA A 2 -15.51 13.07 -13.95
C ALA A 2 -15.19 11.56 -14.05
N VAL A 3 -14.13 11.10 -13.39
CA VAL A 3 -13.77 9.68 -13.31
C VAL A 3 -14.86 8.95 -12.54
N SER A 4 -15.37 7.84 -13.09
CA SER A 4 -16.43 7.07 -12.43
C SER A 4 -15.91 6.44 -11.14
N ASP A 5 -16.80 6.15 -10.19
CA ASP A 5 -16.38 5.51 -8.94
C ASP A 5 -15.84 4.09 -9.15
N GLU A 6 -16.27 3.41 -10.22
CA GLU A 6 -15.71 2.12 -10.60
C GLU A 6 -14.27 2.26 -11.07
N ASP A 7 -14.00 3.25 -11.93
CA ASP A 7 -12.64 3.52 -12.40
C ASP A 7 -11.72 3.95 -11.24
N LYS A 8 -12.25 4.72 -10.27
CA LYS A 8 -11.49 5.08 -9.07
C LYS A 8 -11.10 3.86 -8.25
N ARG A 9 -12.03 2.93 -8.02
CA ARG A 9 -11.74 1.69 -7.29
C ARG A 9 -10.74 0.82 -8.03
N ALA A 10 -10.88 0.69 -9.34
CA ALA A 10 -9.94 -0.04 -10.17
C ALA A 10 -8.53 0.55 -10.09
N ALA A 11 -8.40 1.88 -10.13
CA ALA A 11 -7.11 2.55 -9.98
C ALA A 11 -6.51 2.39 -8.56
N VAL A 12 -7.33 2.50 -7.50
CA VAL A 12 -6.88 2.26 -6.12
C VAL A 12 -6.40 0.82 -5.94
N ALA A 13 -7.08 -0.16 -6.54
CA ALA A 13 -6.73 -1.57 -6.47
C ALA A 13 -5.36 -1.89 -7.10
N LEU A 14 -4.85 -1.03 -8.01
CA LEU A 14 -3.51 -1.17 -8.59
C LEU A 14 -2.39 -0.68 -7.66
N ALA A 15 -2.71 0.09 -6.61
CA ALA A 15 -1.72 0.51 -5.62
C ALA A 15 -1.34 -0.66 -4.69
N ASN A 16 -0.16 -0.59 -4.06
CA ASN A 16 0.25 -1.58 -3.07
C ASN A 16 -0.76 -1.69 -1.90
N SER A 17 -0.96 -2.91 -1.40
CA SER A 17 -1.95 -3.24 -0.35
C SER A 17 -1.77 -2.43 0.92
N ASP A 18 -0.52 -2.15 1.31
CA ASP A 18 -0.22 -1.45 2.56
C ASP A 18 -0.62 0.01 2.45
N LEU A 19 -0.42 0.62 1.28
CA LEU A 19 -0.91 1.96 0.99
C LEU A 19 -2.45 2.02 1.00
N GLN A 20 -3.12 1.03 0.42
CA GLN A 20 -4.59 0.95 0.48
C GLN A 20 -5.07 0.83 1.93
N TYR A 21 -4.43 -0.04 2.72
CA TYR A 21 -4.75 -0.27 4.12
C TYR A 21 -4.65 1.00 4.96
N VAL A 22 -3.51 1.71 4.91
CA VAL A 22 -3.33 2.91 5.77
C VAL A 22 -4.31 4.03 5.44
N LEU A 23 -4.72 4.16 4.17
CA LEU A 23 -5.71 5.16 3.76
C LEU A 23 -7.12 4.80 4.23
N GLN A 24 -7.50 3.52 4.12
CA GLN A 24 -8.79 3.03 4.58
C GLN A 24 -8.91 3.09 6.11
N GLU A 25 -7.88 2.68 6.83
CA GLU A 25 -7.83 2.72 8.29
C GLU A 25 -7.94 4.17 8.82
N ALA A 26 -7.33 5.13 8.13
CA ALA A 26 -7.43 6.54 8.48
C ALA A 26 -8.78 7.20 8.08
N GLY A 27 -9.67 6.46 7.42
CA GLY A 27 -10.99 6.94 7.01
C GLY A 27 -10.96 7.88 5.80
N ALA A 28 -9.95 7.80 4.94
CA ALA A 28 -9.92 8.57 3.70
C ALA A 28 -11.05 8.11 2.76
N ASP A 29 -11.78 9.04 2.16
CA ASP A 29 -12.83 8.68 1.22
C ASP A 29 -12.28 8.17 -0.12
N LEU A 30 -13.14 7.61 -0.98
CA LEU A 30 -12.72 7.03 -2.26
C LEU A 30 -12.03 8.05 -3.19
N SER A 31 -12.40 9.33 -3.12
CA SER A 31 -11.79 10.36 -3.97
C SER A 31 -10.40 10.73 -3.45
N THR A 32 -10.21 10.81 -2.13
CA THR A 32 -8.90 11.00 -1.50
C THR A 32 -8.00 9.78 -1.71
N GLN A 33 -8.52 8.56 -1.54
CA GLN A 33 -7.79 7.32 -1.84
C GLN A 33 -7.31 7.31 -3.29
N TYR A 34 -8.20 7.62 -4.24
CA TYR A 34 -7.85 7.72 -5.65
C TYR A 34 -6.78 8.78 -5.92
N ALA A 35 -6.90 9.97 -5.33
CA ALA A 35 -5.94 11.05 -5.52
C ALA A 35 -4.53 10.67 -5.03
N VAL A 36 -4.44 10.04 -3.85
CA VAL A 36 -3.17 9.56 -3.29
C VAL A 36 -2.59 8.43 -4.14
N CYS A 37 -3.38 7.40 -4.44
CA CYS A 37 -2.93 6.22 -5.20
C CYS A 37 -2.55 6.55 -6.66
N SER A 38 -3.11 7.61 -7.24
CA SER A 38 -2.75 8.08 -8.58
C SER A 38 -1.35 8.70 -8.63
N LEU A 39 -0.85 9.25 -7.53
CA LEU A 39 0.48 9.87 -7.44
C LEU A 39 1.52 8.95 -6.81
N HIS A 40 1.10 8.12 -5.85
CA HIS A 40 1.96 7.25 -5.08
C HIS A 40 1.48 5.80 -5.19
N THR A 41 2.35 4.94 -5.70
CA THR A 41 2.03 3.52 -5.87
C THR A 41 2.45 2.66 -4.68
N THR A 42 3.24 3.19 -3.74
CA THR A 42 3.77 2.45 -2.58
C THR A 42 3.75 3.28 -1.30
N ILE A 43 3.66 2.60 -0.15
CA ILE A 43 3.73 3.21 1.19
C ILE A 43 5.02 4.02 1.38
N ARG A 44 6.14 3.54 0.81
CA ARG A 44 7.44 4.21 0.89
C ARG A 44 7.47 5.58 0.21
N ARG A 45 6.79 5.73 -0.94
CA ARG A 45 6.68 7.02 -1.63
C ARG A 45 5.74 7.96 -0.87
N PHE A 46 4.64 7.42 -0.36
CA PHE A 46 3.65 8.21 0.38
C PHE A 46 4.19 8.75 1.71
N GLN A 47 4.90 7.95 2.51
CA GLN A 47 5.45 8.44 3.79
C GLN A 47 6.53 9.53 3.62
N ALA A 48 7.14 9.61 2.44
CA ALA A 48 8.24 10.53 2.14
C ALA A 48 7.77 11.88 1.57
N ILE A 49 6.47 12.14 1.46
CA ILE A 49 5.93 13.39 0.91
C ILE A 49 6.16 14.61 1.81
N ALA A 50 6.49 14.38 3.08
CA ALA A 50 6.62 15.41 4.10
C ALA A 50 7.50 14.92 5.25
N ASP A 51 8.08 15.87 6.00
CA ASP A 51 8.83 15.61 7.22
C ASP A 51 7.98 15.90 8.46
N THR A 52 7.11 16.92 8.39
CA THR A 52 6.25 17.35 9.50
C THR A 52 4.75 17.17 9.23
N ARG A 53 3.92 17.11 10.29
CA ARG A 53 2.45 17.11 10.16
C ARG A 53 1.92 18.34 9.42
N SER A 54 2.59 19.49 9.56
CA SER A 54 2.21 20.72 8.87
C SER A 54 2.40 20.58 7.36
N GLU A 55 3.55 20.06 6.94
CA GLU A 55 3.85 19.78 5.53
C GLU A 55 2.91 18.71 4.96
N ALA A 56 2.64 17.64 5.70
CA ALA A 56 1.69 16.61 5.29
C ALA A 56 0.28 17.18 5.07
N ARG A 57 -0.17 18.12 5.92
CA ARG A 57 -1.45 18.82 5.72
C ARG A 57 -1.42 19.74 4.48
N GLN A 58 -0.29 20.41 4.23
CA GLN A 58 -0.14 21.22 3.03
C GLN A 58 -0.11 20.36 1.75
N ALA A 59 0.50 19.18 1.78
CA ALA A 59 0.47 18.21 0.69
C ALA A 59 -0.98 17.72 0.44
N ALA A 60 -1.74 17.43 1.52
CA ALA A 60 -3.14 17.05 1.39
C ALA A 60 -4.00 18.09 0.65
N ALA A 61 -3.75 19.38 0.91
CA ALA A 61 -4.42 20.47 0.21
C ALA A 61 -3.97 20.64 -1.23
N ARG A 62 -2.64 20.65 -1.46
CA ARG A 62 -2.04 20.96 -2.76
C ARG A 62 -2.15 19.82 -3.77
N ASP A 63 -1.92 18.60 -3.32
CA ASP A 63 -1.69 17.46 -4.19
C ASP A 63 -2.92 16.54 -4.28
N PHE A 64 -3.71 16.46 -3.20
CA PHE A 64 -4.87 15.54 -3.11
C PHE A 64 -6.23 16.26 -3.12
N GLY A 65 -6.25 17.59 -3.26
CA GLY A 65 -7.47 18.37 -3.39
C GLY A 65 -8.32 18.46 -2.12
N CYS A 66 -7.77 18.17 -0.94
CA CYS A 66 -8.49 18.27 0.32
C CYS A 66 -8.60 19.74 0.76
N SER A 67 -9.76 20.38 0.54
CA SER A 67 -9.99 21.80 0.88
C SER A 67 -9.94 22.07 2.39
N SER A 68 -9.24 23.12 2.82
CA SER A 68 -9.25 23.58 4.22
C SER A 68 -10.50 24.39 4.60
N ASP A 69 -11.27 24.84 3.62
CA ASP A 69 -12.32 25.84 3.83
C ASP A 69 -13.62 25.20 4.32
N THR A 70 -13.83 23.92 4.01
CA THR A 70 -14.99 23.14 4.42
C THR A 70 -14.65 22.19 5.56
N ALA A 71 -15.62 21.87 6.41
CA ALA A 71 -15.44 20.87 7.48
C ALA A 71 -15.11 19.49 6.89
N ALA A 72 -15.79 19.10 5.82
CA ALA A 72 -15.54 17.84 5.12
C ALA A 72 -14.11 17.76 4.54
N GLY A 73 -13.64 18.83 3.91
CA GLY A 73 -12.28 18.86 3.38
C GLY A 73 -11.22 18.83 4.49
N ARG A 74 -11.45 19.52 5.63
CA ARG A 74 -10.57 19.41 6.81
C ARG A 74 -10.56 18.01 7.42
N GLN A 75 -11.68 17.29 7.37
CA GLN A 75 -11.73 15.89 7.78
C GLN A 75 -10.87 15.01 6.86
N GLN A 76 -10.94 15.21 5.54
CA GLN A 76 -10.07 14.48 4.61
C GLN A 76 -8.59 14.85 4.77
N GLN A 77 -8.25 16.11 5.06
CA GLN A 77 -6.88 16.48 5.43
C GLN A 77 -6.40 15.74 6.68
N ALA A 78 -7.25 15.60 7.70
CA ALA A 78 -6.92 14.85 8.90
C ALA A 78 -6.70 13.35 8.60
N ALA A 79 -7.54 12.76 7.74
CA ALA A 79 -7.38 11.38 7.27
C ALA A 79 -6.04 11.18 6.54
N VAL A 80 -5.66 12.08 5.63
CA VAL A 80 -4.36 12.00 4.93
C VAL A 80 -3.20 12.08 5.93
N VAL A 81 -3.24 13.01 6.88
CA VAL A 81 -2.17 13.13 7.90
C VAL A 81 -2.09 11.88 8.77
N ALA A 82 -3.23 11.33 9.21
CA ALA A 82 -3.26 10.11 10.01
C ALA A 82 -2.73 8.90 9.21
N ALA A 83 -3.13 8.75 7.94
CA ALA A 83 -2.61 7.71 7.06
C ALA A 83 -1.09 7.85 6.86
N TRP A 84 -0.58 9.07 6.72
CA TRP A 84 0.85 9.33 6.56
C TRP A 84 1.65 8.98 7.82
N GLU A 85 1.12 9.27 9.02
CA GLU A 85 1.74 8.86 10.28
C GLU A 85 1.76 7.33 10.42
N LEU A 86 0.62 6.68 10.16
CA LEU A 86 0.52 5.22 10.16
C LEU A 86 1.48 4.60 9.14
N ALA A 87 1.63 5.20 7.96
CA ALA A 87 2.56 4.73 6.94
C ALA A 87 4.02 4.73 7.42
N LYS A 88 4.42 5.75 8.20
CA LYS A 88 5.74 5.81 8.84
C LYS A 88 5.92 4.71 9.87
N GLU A 89 4.91 4.49 10.71
CA GLU A 89 4.94 3.44 11.74
C GLU A 89 5.01 2.03 11.13
N VAL A 90 4.17 1.75 10.14
CA VAL A 90 4.16 0.47 9.41
C VAL A 90 5.53 0.23 8.76
N SER A 91 6.05 1.23 8.05
CA SER A 91 7.36 1.11 7.39
C SER A 91 8.50 0.89 8.38
N ALA A 92 8.48 1.56 9.54
CA ALA A 92 9.50 1.38 10.58
C ALA A 92 9.45 -0.03 11.16
N LYS A 93 8.25 -0.53 11.49
CA LYS A 93 8.05 -1.90 12.00
C LYS A 93 8.45 -2.97 10.99
N GLU A 94 8.16 -2.79 9.71
CA GLU A 94 8.60 -3.71 8.66
C GLU A 94 10.13 -3.80 8.57
N VAL A 95 10.82 -2.66 8.70
CA VAL A 95 12.29 -2.63 8.70
C VAL A 95 12.85 -3.37 9.91
N GLU A 96 12.27 -3.16 11.10
CA GLU A 96 12.64 -3.84 12.34
C GLU A 96 12.44 -5.35 12.22
N LEU A 97 11.23 -5.80 11.85
CA LEU A 97 10.93 -7.22 11.65
C LEU A 97 11.87 -7.87 10.64
N ARG A 98 12.17 -7.17 9.53
CA ARG A 98 13.11 -7.69 8.52
C ARG A 98 14.54 -7.78 9.05
N ALA A 99 14.95 -6.86 9.92
CA ALA A 99 16.25 -6.93 10.57
C ALA A 99 16.30 -8.10 11.57
N GLU A 100 15.26 -8.28 12.38
CA GLU A 100 15.14 -9.40 13.33
C GLU A 100 15.16 -10.76 12.63
N SER A 101 14.37 -10.95 11.56
CA SER A 101 14.35 -12.20 10.81
C SER A 101 15.73 -12.56 10.26
N LYS A 102 16.50 -11.56 9.78
CA LYS A 102 17.87 -11.77 9.30
C LYS A 102 18.80 -12.23 10.42
N VAL A 103 18.70 -11.64 11.61
CA VAL A 103 19.53 -12.03 12.77
C VAL A 103 19.18 -13.44 13.26
N LEU A 104 17.90 -13.81 13.23
CA LEU A 104 17.42 -15.12 13.67
C LEU A 104 17.56 -16.23 12.62
N GLY A 105 18.05 -15.92 11.42
CA GLY A 105 18.15 -16.88 10.32
C GLY A 105 16.80 -17.42 9.85
N GLN A 106 15.71 -16.68 10.09
CA GLN A 106 14.38 -17.07 9.63
C GLN A 106 14.24 -16.79 8.14
N PRO A 107 13.75 -17.76 7.34
CA PRO A 107 13.49 -17.52 5.93
C PRO A 107 12.45 -16.40 5.77
N ARG A 108 12.65 -15.54 4.76
CA ARG A 108 11.75 -14.40 4.51
C ARG A 108 10.30 -14.89 4.36
N VAL A 109 9.36 -14.30 5.08
CA VAL A 109 7.94 -14.61 4.88
C VAL A 109 7.51 -14.15 3.48
N LEU A 110 7.08 -15.09 2.64
CA LEU A 110 6.49 -14.78 1.35
C LEU A 110 5.06 -14.28 1.55
N GLN A 111 4.77 -13.04 1.14
CA GLN A 111 3.43 -12.49 1.26
C GLN A 111 2.43 -13.25 0.36
N VAL A 112 1.16 -13.32 0.78
CA VAL A 112 0.12 -14.04 0.04
C VAL A 112 -0.05 -13.51 -1.38
N GLN A 113 -0.07 -12.18 -1.56
CA GLN A 113 -0.20 -11.56 -2.88
C GLN A 113 1.02 -11.86 -3.76
N GLU A 114 2.22 -11.83 -3.18
CA GLU A 114 3.46 -12.18 -3.87
C GLU A 114 3.44 -13.65 -4.33
N ARG A 115 2.99 -14.56 -3.46
CA ARG A 115 2.77 -15.97 -3.83
C ARG A 115 1.77 -16.10 -4.98
N GLN A 116 0.65 -15.38 -4.92
CA GLN A 116 -0.36 -15.42 -5.99
C GLN A 116 0.19 -14.88 -7.31
N ALA A 117 0.97 -13.80 -7.28
CA ALA A 117 1.65 -13.25 -8.46
C ALA A 117 2.66 -14.24 -9.06
N MET A 118 3.47 -14.91 -8.23
CA MET A 118 4.40 -15.96 -8.67
C MET A 118 3.65 -17.13 -9.33
N LEU A 119 2.57 -17.60 -8.72
CA LEU A 119 1.74 -18.67 -9.29
C LEU A 119 1.04 -18.25 -10.58
N ALA A 120 0.53 -17.02 -10.65
CA ALA A 120 -0.09 -16.47 -11.85
C ALA A 120 0.92 -16.37 -13.01
N ALA A 121 2.16 -15.93 -12.73
CA ALA A 121 3.23 -15.86 -13.72
C ALA A 121 3.59 -17.26 -14.27
N VAL A 122 3.73 -18.26 -13.40
CA VAL A 122 3.99 -19.65 -13.83
C VAL A 122 2.81 -20.20 -14.64
N THR A 123 1.58 -19.92 -14.20
CA THR A 123 0.36 -20.37 -14.89
C THR A 123 0.25 -19.78 -16.29
N ALA A 124 0.68 -18.53 -16.49
CA ALA A 124 0.67 -17.88 -17.79
C ALA A 124 1.63 -18.54 -18.81
N VAL A 125 2.75 -19.10 -18.35
CA VAL A 125 3.77 -19.72 -19.20
C VAL A 125 3.53 -21.22 -19.40
N HIS A 126 3.13 -21.93 -18.33
CA HIS A 126 3.09 -23.39 -18.30
C HIS A 126 1.69 -23.98 -18.15
N GLY A 127 0.65 -23.15 -18.00
CA GLY A 127 -0.70 -23.60 -17.68
C GLY A 127 -0.89 -23.91 -16.20
N ARG A 128 -2.08 -24.37 -15.83
CA ARG A 128 -2.47 -24.56 -14.42
C ARG A 128 -1.70 -25.73 -13.80
N LEU A 129 -1.01 -25.47 -12.69
CA LEU A 129 -0.35 -26.49 -11.87
C LEU A 129 -1.39 -27.30 -11.07
N ASN A 130 -1.15 -28.60 -10.88
CA ASN A 130 -1.93 -29.40 -9.93
C ASN A 130 -1.55 -29.04 -8.49
N GLU A 131 -2.42 -29.35 -7.52
CA GLU A 131 -2.16 -29.04 -6.09
C GLU A 131 -0.86 -29.67 -5.58
N GLY A 132 -0.56 -30.91 -5.98
CA GLY A 132 0.69 -31.59 -5.60
C GLY A 132 1.96 -31.02 -6.24
N GLU A 133 1.82 -30.22 -7.29
CA GLU A 133 2.92 -29.56 -8.02
C GLU A 133 3.05 -28.09 -7.63
N THR A 134 2.09 -27.56 -6.87
CA THR A 134 2.07 -26.17 -6.44
C THR A 134 3.02 -25.98 -5.25
N PRO A 135 4.09 -25.19 -5.39
CA PRO A 135 5.04 -25.01 -4.30
C PRO A 135 4.41 -24.38 -3.06
N SER A 136 4.86 -24.82 -1.88
CA SER A 136 4.47 -24.20 -0.61
C SER A 136 5.05 -22.78 -0.49
N ALA A 137 4.40 -21.95 0.32
CA ALA A 137 4.88 -20.59 0.58
C ALA A 137 6.30 -20.58 1.18
N GLU A 138 6.58 -21.52 2.09
CA GLU A 138 7.89 -21.70 2.74
C GLU A 138 8.97 -22.12 1.75
N TYR A 139 8.65 -23.01 0.80
CA TYR A 139 9.60 -23.43 -0.22
C TYR A 139 9.94 -22.28 -1.18
N LEU A 140 8.93 -21.51 -1.60
CA LEU A 140 9.13 -20.34 -2.45
C LEU A 140 9.92 -19.25 -1.73
N ALA A 141 9.63 -19.01 -0.44
CA ALA A 141 10.39 -18.11 0.42
C ALA A 141 11.89 -18.46 0.44
N LEU A 142 12.21 -19.74 0.64
CA LEU A 142 13.58 -20.24 0.68
C LEU A 142 14.33 -20.08 -0.66
N LYS A 143 13.61 -20.14 -1.79
CA LYS A 143 14.18 -20.07 -3.14
C LYS A 143 14.21 -18.67 -3.75
N ALA A 144 13.55 -17.70 -3.13
CA ALA A 144 13.50 -16.32 -3.60
C ALA A 144 14.68 -15.44 -3.11
N GLU A 145 15.66 -16.04 -2.41
CA GLU A 145 16.94 -15.40 -2.01
C GLU A 145 18.01 -15.50 -3.10
#